data_AF-A0A316Z0I6-F1
#
_entry.id   AF-A0A316Z0I6-F1
#
_cell.length_a   1.000
_cell.length_b   1.000
_cell.length_c   1.000
_cell.angle_alpha   90.00
_cell.angle_beta   90.00
_cell.angle_gamma   90.00
#
_symmetry.space_group_name_H-M   'P 1'
#
loop_
_entity.id
_entity.type
_entity.pdbx_description
1 polymer ?
#
loop_
_entity_poly.entity_id
_entity_poly.type
_entity_poly.pdbx_seq_one_letter_code
_entity_poly.pdbx_strand_id
1 'polypeptide(L)'
;EDVDMDALPPLATLPIANVARLMKLALPSSSKIASGARDVVHECVCEFIAFLTSEAADRCAEEKRKTINGDDVLYAMRALGFDEYEAVCSVWLARYR
;
A
#
# COMPACT_ATOMS: atom_id res chain seq x y z
N GLU A 1 15.73 0.67 -16.17
CA GLU A 1 15.37 -0.73 -16.39
C GLU A 1 14.02 -0.88 -15.73
N ASP A 2 12.98 -1.07 -16.54
CA ASP A 2 11.61 -1.21 -16.03
C ASP A 2 11.57 -2.32 -14.99
N VAL A 3 10.95 -2.04 -13.84
CA VAL A 3 10.75 -3.06 -12.81
C VAL A 3 9.85 -4.12 -13.44
N ASP A 4 10.40 -5.31 -13.67
CA ASP A 4 9.65 -6.45 -14.20
C ASP A 4 8.62 -6.89 -13.16
N MET A 5 7.41 -6.36 -13.31
CA MET A 5 6.28 -6.60 -12.43
C MET A 5 5.84 -8.08 -12.48
N ASP A 6 6.21 -8.82 -13.52
CA ASP A 6 6.01 -10.26 -13.65
C ASP A 6 7.10 -11.08 -12.92
N ALA A 7 8.24 -10.46 -12.59
CA ALA A 7 9.32 -11.08 -11.82
C ALA A 7 9.15 -10.92 -10.29
N LEU A 8 8.22 -10.08 -9.85
CA LEU A 8 7.82 -10.04 -8.44
C LEU A 8 7.07 -11.33 -8.11
N PRO A 9 7.41 -12.02 -7.00
CA PRO A 9 6.58 -13.14 -6.55
C PRO A 9 5.14 -12.63 -6.48
N PRO A 10 4.13 -13.42 -6.94
CA PRO A 10 2.75 -12.97 -6.91
C PRO A 10 2.49 -12.44 -5.52
N LEU A 11 2.25 -11.13 -5.41
CA LEU A 11 2.11 -10.43 -4.14
C LEU A 11 1.27 -11.33 -3.26
N ALA A 12 1.83 -11.84 -2.16
CA ALA A 12 1.15 -12.79 -1.31
C ALA A 12 -0.22 -12.20 -0.99
N THR A 13 -1.26 -12.76 -1.62
CA THR A 13 -2.52 -12.04 -1.74
C THR A 13 -3.08 -11.86 -0.34
N LEU A 14 -3.51 -10.63 -0.02
CA LEU A 14 -4.05 -10.36 1.30
C LEU A 14 -5.25 -11.29 1.54
N PRO A 15 -5.40 -11.92 2.71
CA PRO A 15 -6.58 -12.74 2.97
C PRO A 15 -7.86 -11.91 2.81
N ILE A 16 -8.77 -12.33 1.93
CA ILE A 16 -10.01 -11.60 1.63
C ILE A 16 -10.85 -11.33 2.88
N ALA A 17 -10.77 -12.23 3.87
CA ALA A 17 -11.42 -12.06 5.17
C ALA A 17 -10.87 -10.85 5.96
N ASN A 18 -9.58 -10.58 5.86
CA ASN A 18 -8.96 -9.42 6.52
C ASN A 18 -9.37 -8.11 5.83
N VAL A 19 -9.39 -8.10 4.49
CA VAL A 19 -9.90 -6.95 3.71
C VAL A 19 -11.36 -6.68 4.07
N ALA A 20 -12.22 -7.69 4.05
CA ALA A 20 -13.62 -7.56 4.41
C ALA A 20 -13.83 -7.03 5.84
N ARG A 21 -12.99 -7.47 6.79
CA ARG A 21 -13.02 -6.98 8.18
C ARG A 21 -12.65 -5.49 8.24
N LEU A 22 -11.60 -5.05 7.56
CA LEU A 22 -11.21 -3.64 7.51
C LEU A 22 -12.29 -2.77 6.83
N MET A 23 -12.85 -3.23 5.71
CA MET A 23 -13.98 -2.55 5.06
C MET A 23 -15.17 -2.38 6.00
N LYS A 24 -15.43 -3.34 6.91
CA LYS A 24 -16.48 -3.20 7.92
C LYS A 24 -16.20 -2.21 9.02
N LEU A 25 -14.94 -2.00 9.40
CA LEU A 25 -14.58 -0.96 10.37
C LEU A 25 -14.83 0.44 9.82
N ALA A 26 -14.79 0.62 8.50
CA ALA A 26 -15.09 1.88 7.82
C ALA A 26 -16.60 2.14 7.59
N LEU A 27 -17.48 1.22 8.00
CA LEU A 27 -18.92 1.30 7.76
C LEU A 27 -19.72 1.22 9.08
N PRO A 28 -20.97 1.70 9.11
CA PRO A 28 -21.88 1.45 10.22
C PRO A 28 -22.07 -0.04 10.52
N SER A 29 -22.30 -0.37 11.79
CA SER A 29 -22.38 -1.76 12.29
C SER A 29 -23.46 -2.61 11.62
N SER A 30 -24.54 -2.01 11.11
CA SER A 30 -25.64 -2.70 10.44
C SER A 30 -25.45 -2.90 8.94
N SER A 31 -24.41 -2.32 8.33
CA SER A 31 -24.22 -2.37 6.88
C SER A 31 -23.87 -3.79 6.41
N LYS A 32 -24.15 -4.11 5.14
CA LYS A 32 -23.70 -5.33 4.43
C LYS A 32 -22.72 -4.96 3.31
N ILE A 33 -21.81 -5.84 2.93
CA ILE A 33 -20.92 -5.66 1.77
C ILE A 33 -21.20 -6.81 0.81
N ALA A 34 -21.42 -6.51 -0.47
CA ALA A 34 -21.60 -7.51 -1.52
C ALA A 34 -20.30 -8.31 -1.75
N SER A 35 -20.38 -9.55 -2.26
CA SER A 35 -19.19 -10.33 -2.63
C SER A 35 -18.31 -9.59 -3.63
N GLY A 36 -18.87 -9.16 -4.76
CA GLY A 36 -18.10 -8.45 -5.78
C GLY A 36 -17.45 -7.15 -5.30
N ALA A 37 -18.05 -6.45 -4.33
CA ALA A 37 -17.42 -5.26 -3.75
C ALA A 37 -16.19 -5.60 -2.90
N ARG A 38 -16.16 -6.78 -2.25
CA ARG A 38 -14.97 -7.26 -1.53
C ARG A 38 -13.85 -7.62 -2.50
N ASP A 39 -14.20 -8.26 -3.62
CA ASP A 39 -13.24 -8.68 -4.63
C ASP A 39 -12.59 -7.46 -5.30
N VAL A 40 -13.39 -6.47 -5.71
CA VAL A 40 -12.87 -5.21 -6.29
C VAL A 40 -11.97 -4.47 -5.30
N VAL A 41 -12.36 -4.33 -4.03
CA VAL A 41 -11.52 -3.63 -3.05
C VAL A 41 -10.24 -4.43 -2.76
N HIS A 42 -10.29 -5.76 -2.79
CA HIS A 42 -9.09 -6.58 -2.64
C HIS A 42 -8.10 -6.37 -3.80
N GLU A 43 -8.59 -6.35 -5.03
CA GLU A 43 -7.78 -6.04 -6.22
C GLU A 43 -7.21 -4.62 -6.12
N CYS A 44 -8.03 -3.62 -5.76
CA CYS A 44 -7.57 -2.24 -5.58
C CYS A 44 -6.51 -2.10 -4.49
N VAL A 45 -6.58 -2.87 -3.40
CA VAL A 45 -5.57 -2.81 -2.33
C VAL A 45 -4.26 -3.46 -2.79
N CYS A 46 -4.33 -4.56 -3.54
CA CYS A 46 -3.14 -5.17 -4.13
C CYS A 46 -2.45 -4.19 -5.09
N GLU A 47 -3.23 -3.55 -5.96
CA GLU A 47 -2.74 -2.54 -6.89
C GLU A 47 -2.19 -1.32 -6.16
N PHE A 48 -2.84 -0.86 -5.09
CA PHE A 48 -2.37 0.26 -4.28
C PHE A 48 -0.98 -0.01 -3.68
N ILE A 49 -0.72 -1.24 -3.22
CA ILE A 49 0.60 -1.64 -2.73
C ILE A 49 1.63 -1.59 -3.87
N ALA A 50 1.29 -2.12 -5.05
CA ALA A 50 2.19 -2.09 -6.20
C ALA A 50 2.50 -0.65 -6.64
N PHE A 51 1.48 0.19 -6.77
CA PHE A 51 1.57 1.59 -7.15
C PHE A 51 2.42 2.43 -6.17
N LEU A 52 2.19 2.27 -4.87
CA LEU A 52 3.00 2.98 -3.87
C LEU A 52 4.45 2.48 -3.88
N THR A 53 4.65 1.18 -4.07
CA THR A 53 5.99 0.57 -4.12
C THR A 53 6.75 1.01 -5.35
N SER A 54 6.11 1.20 -6.50
CA SER A 54 6.77 1.67 -7.72
C SER A 54 7.30 3.10 -7.54
N GLU A 55 6.49 4.01 -6.98
CA GLU A 55 6.94 5.38 -6.70
C GLU A 55 8.10 5.41 -5.69
N ALA A 56 8.04 4.58 -4.65
CA ALA A 56 9.13 4.45 -3.69
C ALA A 56 10.41 3.83 -4.32
N ALA A 57 10.25 2.90 -5.25
CA ALA A 57 11.36 2.30 -6.00
C ALA A 57 12.04 3.33 -6.91
N ASP A 58 11.26 4.17 -7.59
CA ASP A 58 11.77 5.26 -8.43
C ASP A 58 12.61 6.23 -7.58
N ARG A 59 12.09 6.65 -6.42
CA ARG A 59 12.86 7.49 -5.48
C ARG A 59 14.16 6.84 -5.01
N CYS A 60 14.11 5.56 -4.66
CA CYS A 60 15.29 4.79 -4.26
C CYS A 60 16.34 4.73 -5.38
N ALA A 61 15.89 4.53 -6.62
CA ALA A 61 16.74 4.46 -7.80
C ALA A 61 17.37 5.82 -8.15
N GLU A 62 16.64 6.92 -8.03
CA GLU A 62 17.16 8.29 -8.17
C GLU A 62 18.34 8.56 -7.22
N GLU A 63 18.25 8.05 -5.98
CA GLU A 63 19.31 8.14 -4.99
C GLU A 63 20.42 7.09 -5.17
N LYS A 64 20.41 6.32 -6.26
CA LYS A 64 21.37 5.25 -6.58
C LYS A 64 21.43 4.15 -5.52
N ARG A 65 20.34 3.94 -4.77
CA ARG A 65 20.18 2.87 -3.79
C ARG A 65 19.50 1.67 -4.44
N LYS A 66 19.78 0.48 -3.90
CA LYS A 66 19.18 -0.81 -4.33
C LYS A 66 18.17 -1.38 -3.33
N THR A 67 17.93 -0.67 -2.24
CA THR A 67 17.09 -1.12 -1.15
C THR A 67 16.17 0.02 -0.75
N ILE A 68 14.87 -0.21 -0.94
CA ILE A 68 13.81 0.70 -0.51
C ILE A 68 13.79 0.71 1.01
N ASN A 69 13.73 1.90 1.60
CA ASN A 69 13.63 2.10 3.05
C ASN A 69 12.30 2.77 3.42
N GLY A 70 12.07 3.00 4.72
CA GLY A 70 10.83 3.63 5.18
C GLY A 70 10.66 5.08 4.73
N ASP A 71 11.76 5.83 4.54
CA ASP A 71 11.70 7.22 4.10
C ASP A 71 11.27 7.33 2.62
N ASP A 72 11.62 6.34 1.79
CA ASP A 72 11.13 6.23 0.40
C ASP A 72 9.61 6.06 0.34
N VAL A 73 9.06 5.23 1.24
CA VAL A 73 7.61 5.00 1.31
C VAL A 73 6.89 6.25 1.79
N LEU A 74 7.44 6.96 2.77
CA LEU A 74 6.88 8.25 3.23
C LEU A 74 6.93 9.31 2.12
N TYR A 75 8.04 9.36 1.36
CA TYR A 75 8.15 10.22 0.18
C TYR A 75 7.06 9.88 -0.84
N ALA A 76 6.90 8.61 -1.21
CA ALA A 76 5.91 8.16 -2.18
C ALA A 76 4.48 8.51 -1.75
N MET A 77 4.15 8.34 -0.46
CA MET A 77 2.84 8.75 0.06
C MET A 77 2.59 10.25 -0.17
N ARG A 78 3.57 11.09 0.12
CA ARG A 78 3.47 12.55 -0.09
C ARG A 78 3.37 12.91 -1.57
N ALA A 79 4.22 12.33 -2.40
CA ALA A 79 4.26 12.58 -3.84
C ALA A 79 2.92 12.24 -4.53
N LEU A 80 2.25 11.19 -4.05
CA LEU A 80 0.96 10.72 -4.57
C LEU A 80 -0.26 11.40 -3.91
N GLY A 81 -0.05 12.33 -2.98
CA GLY A 81 -1.11 13.11 -2.32
C GLY A 81 -1.79 12.44 -1.13
N PHE A 82 -1.13 11.46 -0.50
CA PHE A 82 -1.58 10.80 0.73
C PHE A 82 -0.96 11.42 1.99
N ASP A 83 -0.88 12.75 2.07
CA ASP A 83 -0.21 13.50 3.15
C ASP A 83 -0.71 13.13 4.56
N GLU A 84 -2.02 12.89 4.71
CA GLU A 84 -2.62 12.49 5.99
C GLU A 84 -2.11 11.12 6.46
N TYR A 85 -1.86 10.20 5.52
CA TYR A 85 -1.31 8.87 5.82
C TYR A 85 0.19 8.96 6.10
N GLU A 86 0.93 9.77 5.33
CA GLU A 86 2.37 10.00 5.55
C GLU A 86 2.63 10.50 6.98
N ALA A 87 1.85 11.48 7.44
CA ALA A 87 1.99 12.05 8.77
C ALA A 87 1.82 10.97 9.88
N VAL A 88 0.81 10.10 9.74
CA VAL A 88 0.57 9.00 10.69
C VAL A 88 1.68 7.95 10.60
N CYS A 89 2.07 7.57 9.39
CA CYS A 89 3.10 6.55 9.15
C CYS A 89 4.49 7.00 9.64
N SER A 90 4.81 8.29 9.56
CA SER A 90 6.06 8.86 10.06
C SER A 90 6.22 8.66 11.58
N VAL A 91 5.15 8.88 12.34
CA VAL A 91 5.12 8.61 13.79
C VAL A 91 5.34 7.11 14.08
N TRP A 92 4.69 6.24 13.32
CA TRP A 92 4.88 4.80 13.45
C TRP A 92 6.31 4.35 13.12
N LEU A 93 6.89 4.87 12.04
CA LEU A 93 8.27 4.54 11.64
C LEU A 93 9.27 4.97 12.72
N ALA A 94 9.10 6.17 13.30
CA ALA A 94 9.94 6.64 14.39
C ALA A 94 9.85 5.77 15.65
N ARG A 95 8.70 5.13 15.91
CA ARG A 95 8.51 4.23 17.07
C ARG A 95 9.14 2.85 16.89
N TYR A 96 9.25 2.37 15.64
CA TYR A 96 9.81 1.05 15.33
C TYR A 96 11.31 1.06 15.01
N ARG A 97 11.92 2.25 14.90
CA ARG A 97 13.39 2.45 14.86
C ARG A 97 13.97 2.37 16.27
#